data_AF-A0ABD1SA61-F1
#
_entry.id   AF-A0ABD1SA61-F1
#
_cell.length_a   1.000
_cell.length_b   1.000
_cell.length_c   1.000
_cell.angle_alpha   90.00
_cell.angle_beta   90.00
_cell.angle_gamma   90.00
#
_symmetry.space_group_name_H-M   'P 1'
#
loop_
_entity.id
_entity.type
_entity.pdbx_description
1 polymer ?
#
loop_
_entity_poly.entity_id
_entity_poly.type
_entity_poly.pdbx_seq_one_letter_code
_entity_poly.pdbx_strand_id
1 'polypeptide(L)'
;MKIIKKNGQWVAQSKGFDDESGPSTLPFEGGEEMDEDEDEPPPRPHSQRPSSSTLGFTDDHFNLLNGRIDSLTSSVEGLHHTTEDLRHTMGTLQQSVDGMTSFPQALYSRLDAMIPPSPPPKF
;
A
#
# COMPACT_ATOMS: atom_id res chain seq x y z
N MET A 1 2.65 -9.06 20.81
CA MET A 1 3.11 -10.27 21.54
C MET A 1 3.74 -9.81 22.84
N LYS A 2 3.32 -10.33 23.99
CA LYS A 2 3.84 -9.92 25.31
C LYS A 2 4.42 -11.14 26.02
N ILE A 3 5.67 -11.07 26.47
CA ILE A 3 6.31 -12.14 27.23
C ILE A 3 6.03 -11.89 28.72
N ILE A 4 5.51 -12.90 29.41
CA ILE A 4 5.14 -12.84 30.84
C ILE A 4 5.66 -14.08 31.57
N LYS A 5 5.98 -13.95 32.86
CA LYS A 5 6.44 -15.07 33.69
C LYS A 5 5.25 -15.71 34.42
N LYS A 6 5.00 -16.99 34.19
CA LYS A 6 3.96 -17.80 34.87
C LYS A 6 4.60 -19.05 35.47
N ASN A 7 4.35 -19.31 36.75
CA ASN A 7 4.87 -20.49 37.49
C ASN A 7 6.39 -20.73 37.31
N GLY A 8 7.18 -19.65 37.26
CA GLY A 8 8.63 -19.73 37.05
C GLY A 8 9.09 -19.76 35.59
N GLN A 9 8.20 -20.04 34.64
CA GLN A 9 8.51 -20.16 33.22
C GLN A 9 8.08 -18.92 32.42
N TRP A 10 8.90 -18.51 31.45
CA TRP A 10 8.57 -17.42 30.54
C TRP A 10 7.67 -17.91 29.41
N VAL A 11 6.49 -17.29 29.27
CA VAL A 11 5.49 -17.66 28.28
C VAL A 11 5.18 -16.44 27.40
N ALA A 12 5.17 -16.64 26.09
CA ALA A 12 4.77 -15.61 25.15
C ALA A 12 3.25 -15.65 24.94
N GLN A 13 2.58 -14.58 25.33
CA GLN A 13 1.15 -14.41 25.11
C GLN A 13 0.94 -13.57 23.84
N SER A 14 0.47 -14.21 22.77
CA SER A 14 -0.07 -13.56 21.58
C SER A 14 -1.56 -13.28 21.83
N LYS A 15 -1.95 -12.01 21.74
CA LYS A 15 -3.37 -11.62 21.86
C LYS A 15 -4.05 -11.99 20.54
N GLY A 16 -4.90 -13.03 20.55
CA GLY A 16 -5.67 -13.47 19.38
C GLY A 16 -5.52 -14.94 18.97
N PHE A 17 -5.00 -15.82 19.83
CA PHE A 17 -5.02 -17.27 19.60
C PHE A 17 -5.91 -17.91 20.67
N ASP A 18 -6.95 -18.62 20.22
CA ASP A 18 -8.00 -19.22 21.06
C ASP A 18 -7.43 -20.16 22.14
N ASP A 19 -8.06 -20.13 23.32
CA ASP A 19 -7.66 -20.89 24.52
C ASP A 19 -7.70 -22.43 24.34
N GLU A 20 -8.19 -22.95 23.21
CA GLU A 20 -8.19 -24.38 22.89
C GLU A 20 -6.85 -24.89 22.33
N SER A 21 -5.98 -24.00 21.87
CA SER A 21 -4.60 -24.37 21.55
C SER A 21 -3.73 -24.14 22.78
N GLY A 22 -3.51 -25.22 23.54
CA GLY A 22 -2.72 -25.21 24.77
C GLY A 22 -1.42 -24.43 24.65
N PRO A 23 -0.92 -23.83 25.75
CA PRO A 23 0.27 -23.00 25.71
C PRO A 23 1.42 -23.82 25.12
N SER A 24 1.96 -23.37 23.98
CA SER A 24 3.25 -23.85 23.48
C SER A 24 4.33 -23.46 24.49
N THR A 25 4.45 -24.28 25.53
CA THR A 25 5.58 -24.28 26.46
C THR A 25 6.79 -24.76 25.67
N LEU A 26 7.50 -23.82 25.05
CA LEU A 26 8.88 -24.09 24.68
C LEU A 26 9.67 -24.12 26.00
N PRO A 27 10.24 -25.27 26.41
CA PRO A 27 11.15 -25.30 27.54
C PRO A 27 12.39 -24.49 27.13
N PHE A 28 12.61 -23.36 27.79
CA PHE A 28 13.93 -22.75 27.80
C PHE A 28 14.76 -23.62 28.75
N GLU A 29 15.61 -24.47 28.15
CA GLU A 29 16.58 -25.30 28.86
C GLU A 29 17.57 -24.36 29.55
N GLY A 30 17.37 -24.20 30.87
CA GLY A 30 18.33 -23.52 31.73
C GLY A 30 19.60 -24.35 31.78
N GLY A 31 20.74 -23.69 31.57
CA GLY A 31 22.04 -24.31 31.82
C GLY A 31 22.15 -24.60 33.31
N GLU A 32 22.14 -25.88 33.65
CA GLU A 32 22.50 -26.38 34.97
C GLU A 32 23.96 -26.83 34.98
N GLU A 33 24.54 -26.63 36.15
CA GLU A 33 25.95 -26.64 36.48
C GLU A 33 26.56 -28.04 36.38
N MET A 34 27.88 -28.06 36.19
CA MET A 34 28.74 -29.21 36.02
C MET A 34 28.72 -30.13 37.24
N ASP A 35 28.45 -31.42 37.02
CA ASP A 35 28.95 -32.50 37.88
C ASP A 35 29.75 -33.47 36.99
N GLU A 36 31.02 -33.61 37.35
CA GLU A 36 32.01 -34.52 36.75
C GLU A 36 31.65 -35.97 37.12
N ASP A 37 31.53 -36.87 36.13
CA ASP A 37 32.05 -38.25 36.18
C ASP A 37 31.69 -39.05 34.90
N GLU A 38 32.75 -39.46 34.20
CA GLU A 38 32.96 -40.64 33.33
C GLU A 38 31.83 -41.23 32.43
N ASP A 39 31.96 -40.99 31.12
CA ASP A 39 32.13 -41.97 30.02
C ASP A 39 31.58 -41.35 28.71
N GLU A 40 32.49 -40.85 27.86
CA GLU A 40 32.14 -40.16 26.60
C GLU A 40 31.70 -41.20 25.54
N PRO A 41 30.42 -41.23 25.10
CA PRO A 41 30.04 -42.07 23.96
C PRO A 41 30.62 -41.48 22.67
N PRO A 42 30.97 -42.32 21.66
CA PRO A 42 31.61 -41.83 20.44
C PRO A 42 30.75 -40.78 19.72
N PRO A 43 31.36 -39.79 19.05
CA PRO A 43 30.64 -38.69 18.43
C PRO A 43 29.67 -39.25 17.38
N ARG A 44 28.37 -39.10 17.66
CA ARG A 44 27.33 -39.39 16.66
C ARG A 44 27.61 -38.49 15.46
N PRO A 45 27.66 -39.01 14.23
CA PRO A 45 27.78 -38.16 13.05
C PRO A 45 26.63 -37.17 13.10
N HIS A 46 26.97 -35.88 13.05
CA HIS A 46 26.02 -34.77 12.98
C HIS A 46 25.09 -35.02 11.79
N SER A 47 23.97 -35.70 12.04
CA SER A 47 22.81 -35.62 11.18
C SER A 47 22.43 -34.16 11.22
N GLN A 48 22.73 -33.47 10.11
CA GLN A 48 22.22 -32.16 9.79
C GLN A 48 20.75 -32.15 10.17
N ARG A 49 20.43 -31.50 11.28
CA ARG A 49 19.07 -31.11 11.63
C ARG A 49 18.59 -30.33 10.39
N PRO A 50 17.60 -30.81 9.62
CA PRO A 50 17.08 -30.02 8.53
C PRO A 50 16.61 -28.71 9.16
N SER A 51 17.26 -27.62 8.76
CA SER A 51 16.96 -26.29 9.22
C SER A 51 15.46 -26.10 9.19
N SER A 52 14.94 -25.68 10.33
CA SER A 52 13.57 -25.24 10.55
C SER A 52 12.92 -24.78 9.23
N SER A 53 11.97 -25.57 8.76
CA SER A 53 10.95 -25.12 7.81
C SER A 53 10.07 -24.11 8.53
N THR A 54 10.65 -22.96 8.92
CA THR A 54 9.90 -21.75 9.21
C THR A 54 9.19 -21.44 7.92
N LEU A 55 7.88 -21.75 7.89
CA LEU A 55 6.90 -21.51 6.84
C LEU A 55 7.36 -20.39 5.88
N GLY A 56 8.12 -20.78 4.87
CA GLY A 56 8.97 -19.86 4.13
C GLY A 56 8.13 -19.16 3.09
N PHE A 57 7.84 -17.88 3.31
CA PHE A 57 7.71 -16.97 2.19
C PHE A 57 9.04 -17.05 1.45
N THR A 58 9.09 -17.84 0.36
CA THR A 58 10.32 -18.05 -0.39
C THR A 58 10.76 -16.73 -1.02
N ASP A 59 12.06 -16.56 -1.23
CA ASP A 59 12.61 -15.39 -1.94
C ASP A 59 11.94 -15.23 -3.32
N ASP A 60 11.50 -16.33 -3.95
CA ASP A 60 10.73 -16.33 -5.18
C ASP A 60 9.39 -15.60 -5.05
N HIS A 61 8.68 -15.80 -3.94
CA HIS A 61 7.40 -15.15 -3.70
C HIS A 61 7.59 -13.64 -3.43
N PHE A 62 8.68 -13.27 -2.76
CA PHE A 62 9.08 -11.88 -2.59
C PHE A 62 9.41 -11.20 -3.92
N ASN A 63 10.21 -11.85 -4.78
CA ASN A 63 10.57 -11.34 -6.10
C ASN A 63 9.33 -11.19 -7.01
N LEU A 64 8.41 -12.15 -6.99
CA LEU A 64 7.16 -12.07 -7.73
C LEU A 64 6.31 -10.88 -7.26
N LEU A 65 6.20 -10.67 -5.95
CA LEU A 65 5.45 -9.54 -5.40
C LEU A 65 6.08 -8.20 -5.78
N ASN A 66 7.41 -8.08 -5.71
CA ASN A 66 8.09 -6.86 -6.14
C ASN A 66 7.87 -6.59 -7.64
N GLY A 67 7.99 -7.59 -8.50
CA GLY A 67 7.70 -7.41 -9.93
C GLY A 67 6.26 -6.98 -10.20
N ARG A 68 5.29 -7.47 -9.42
CA ARG A 68 3.90 -7.01 -9.49
C ARG A 68 3.74 -5.58 -9.00
N ILE A 69 4.42 -5.19 -7.93
CA ILE A 69 4.42 -3.82 -7.40
C ILE A 69 5.03 -2.87 -8.43
N ASP A 70 6.14 -3.23 -9.08
CA ASP A 70 6.77 -2.41 -10.11
C ASP A 70 5.85 -2.23 -11.33
N SER A 71 5.21 -3.32 -11.77
CA SER A 71 4.24 -3.28 -12.86
C SER A 71 3.02 -2.41 -12.52
N LEU A 72 2.48 -2.53 -11.31
CA LEU A 72 1.38 -1.68 -10.83
C LEU A 72 1.82 -0.22 -10.75
N THR A 73 3.03 0.06 -10.25
CA THR A 73 3.59 1.41 -10.15
C THR A 73 3.70 2.05 -11.53
N SER A 74 4.25 1.32 -12.50
CA SER A 74 4.33 1.79 -13.89
C SER A 74 2.96 2.02 -14.51
N SER A 75 1.98 1.14 -14.24
CA SER A 75 0.61 1.32 -14.72
C SER A 75 -0.06 2.56 -14.12
N VAL A 76 0.14 2.82 -12.81
CA VAL A 76 -0.38 4.01 -12.13
C VAL A 76 0.27 5.27 -12.69
N GLU A 77 1.58 5.27 -12.92
CA GLU A 77 2.28 6.39 -13.53
C GLU A 77 1.79 6.65 -14.97
N GLY A 78 1.56 5.61 -15.76
CA GLY A 78 0.95 5.72 -17.08
C GLY A 78 -0.45 6.35 -17.03
N LEU A 79 -1.31 5.86 -16.12
CA LEU A 79 -2.65 6.42 -15.91
C LEU A 79 -2.59 7.90 -15.46
N HIS A 80 -1.64 8.25 -14.61
CA HIS A 80 -1.44 9.63 -14.17
C HIS A 80 -1.11 10.55 -15.36
N HIS A 81 -0.20 10.15 -16.24
CA HIS A 81 0.11 10.91 -17.46
C HIS A 81 -1.10 11.07 -18.37
N THR A 82 -1.86 10.00 -18.62
CA THR A 82 -3.09 10.10 -19.44
C THR A 82 -4.13 11.02 -18.82
N THR A 83 -4.21 11.07 -17.49
CA THR A 83 -5.14 11.95 -16.77
C THR A 83 -4.73 13.42 -16.92
N GLU A 84 -3.44 13.72 -16.82
CA GLU A 84 -2.94 15.09 -17.02
C GLU A 84 -3.13 15.57 -18.46
N ASP A 85 -2.90 14.70 -19.45
CA ASP A 85 -3.17 15.02 -20.86
C ASP A 85 -4.66 15.31 -21.10
N LEU A 86 -5.55 14.49 -20.53
CA LEU A 86 -6.99 14.73 -20.58
C LEU A 86 -7.37 16.05 -19.90
N ARG A 87 -6.72 16.40 -18.78
CA ARG A 87 -6.95 17.67 -18.09
C ARG A 87 -6.54 18.87 -18.97
N HIS A 88 -5.42 18.77 -19.68
CA HIS A 88 -4.93 19.82 -20.58
C HIS A 88 -5.85 20.00 -21.79
N THR A 89 -6.28 18.89 -22.41
CA THR A 89 -7.23 18.94 -23.53
C THR A 89 -8.58 19.53 -23.09
N MET A 90 -9.07 19.17 -21.91
CA MET A 90 -10.29 19.75 -21.34
C MET A 90 -10.14 21.26 -21.12
N GLY A 91 -9.01 21.73 -20.57
CA GLY A 91 -8.73 23.15 -20.40
C GLY A 91 -8.73 23.92 -21.72
N THR A 92 -8.16 23.32 -22.78
CA THR A 92 -8.14 23.90 -24.13
C THR A 92 -9.55 23.98 -24.74
N LEU A 93 -10.34 22.91 -24.59
CA LEU A 93 -11.74 22.90 -25.03
C LEU A 93 -12.56 23.95 -24.28
N GLN A 94 -12.37 24.09 -22.97
CA GLN A 94 -13.08 25.10 -22.17
C GLN A 94 -12.79 26.52 -22.68
N GLN A 95 -11.51 26.85 -22.93
CA GLN A 95 -11.15 28.14 -23.52
C GLN A 95 -11.79 28.37 -24.88
N SER A 96 -11.88 27.33 -25.72
CA SER A 96 -12.57 27.42 -27.01
C SER A 96 -14.06 27.69 -26.84
N VAL A 97 -14.73 27.02 -25.90
CA VAL A 97 -16.15 27.23 -25.60
C VAL A 97 -16.39 28.64 -25.06
N ASP A 98 -15.52 29.15 -24.18
CA ASP A 98 -15.60 30.51 -23.65
C ASP A 98 -15.43 31.54 -24.79
N GLY A 99 -14.48 31.30 -25.70
CA GLY A 99 -14.30 32.10 -26.90
C GLY A 99 -15.55 32.11 -27.79
N MET A 100 -16.12 30.94 -28.07
CA MET A 100 -17.35 30.79 -28.85
C MET A 100 -18.58 31.41 -28.17
N THR A 101 -18.61 31.49 -26.84
CA THR A 101 -19.71 32.09 -26.10
C THR A 101 -19.57 33.61 -26.03
N SER A 102 -18.35 34.11 -25.87
CA SER A 102 -18.05 35.55 -25.79
C SER A 102 -18.20 36.27 -27.14
N PHE A 103 -17.89 35.60 -28.25
CA PHE A 103 -17.95 36.21 -29.57
C PHE A 103 -19.37 36.66 -29.99
N PRO A 104 -20.42 35.83 -29.87
CA PRO A 104 -21.79 36.27 -30.10
C PRO A 104 -22.22 37.41 -29.18
N GLN A 105 -21.85 37.37 -27.89
CA GLN A 105 -22.19 38.44 -26.94
C GLN A 105 -21.58 39.79 -27.38
N ALA A 106 -20.34 39.77 -27.85
CA ALA A 106 -19.69 40.95 -28.40
C ALA A 106 -20.40 41.43 -29.69
N LEU A 107 -20.84 40.52 -30.55
CA LEU A 107 -21.62 40.86 -31.74
C LEU A 107 -22.99 41.46 -31.39
N TYR A 108 -23.72 40.87 -30.44
CA TYR A 108 -25.00 41.41 -29.96
C TYR A 108 -24.83 42.81 -29.38
N SER A 109 -23.81 43.04 -28.56
CA SER A 109 -23.51 44.36 -28.00
C SER A 109 -23.20 45.39 -29.08
N ARG A 110 -22.46 45.01 -30.12
CA ARG A 110 -22.19 45.88 -31.26
C ARG A 110 -23.45 46.18 -32.08
N LEU A 111 -24.28 45.17 -32.30
CA LEU A 111 -25.52 45.32 -33.06
C LEU A 111 -26.53 46.20 -32.32
N ASP A 112 -26.66 46.03 -31.01
CA ASP A 112 -27.49 46.87 -30.14
C ASP A 112 -27.04 48.33 -30.17
N ALA A 113 -25.72 48.59 -30.11
CA ALA A 113 -25.16 49.93 -30.23
C ALA A 113 -25.39 50.59 -31.60
N MET A 114 -25.68 49.82 -32.65
CA MET A 114 -26.00 50.33 -33.98
C MET A 114 -27.49 50.62 -34.18
N ILE A 115 -28.37 50.11 -33.30
CA ILE A 115 -29.80 50.41 -33.38
C ILE A 115 -30.02 51.80 -32.76
N PRO A 116 -30.44 52.81 -33.53
CA PRO A 116 -30.70 54.13 -32.97
C PRO A 116 -31.83 54.04 -31.94
N PRO A 117 -31.76 54.79 -30.82
CA PRO A 117 -32.82 54.77 -29.82
C PRO A 117 -34.14 55.21 -30.47
N SER A 118 -35.20 54.46 -30.18
CA SER A 118 -36.55 54.80 -30.66
C SER A 118 -36.88 56.24 -30.27
N PRO A 119 -37.38 57.07 -31.22
CA PRO A 119 -37.79 58.43 -30.87
C PRO A 119 -38.88 58.37 -29.80
N PRO A 120 -38.89 59.32 -28.85
CA PRO A 120 -39.92 59.38 -27.82
C PRO A 120 -41.31 59.52 -28.47
N PRO A 121 -42.35 58.91 -27.87
CA PRO A 121 -43.71 59.02 -28.38
C PRO A 121 -44.10 60.51 -28.41
N LYS A 122 -44.59 60.97 -29.56
CA LYS A 122 -45.14 62.31 -29.71
C LYS A 122 -46.51 62.33 -29.03
N PHE A 123 -46.60 63.03 -27.90
CA PHE A 123 -47.86 63.35 -27.23
C PHE A 123 -48.51 64.59 -27.86
#